data_AF-I1BPK9-F1
#
_entry.id   AF-I1BPK9-F1
#
_cell.length_a   1.000
_cell.length_b   1.000
_cell.length_c   1.000
_cell.angle_alpha   90.00
_cell.angle_beta   90.00
_cell.angle_gamma   90.00
#
_symmetry.space_group_name_H-M   'P 1'
#
loop_
_entity.id
_entity.type
_entity.pdbx_description
1 polymer ?
#
loop_
_entity_poly.entity_id
_entity_poly.type
_entity_poly.pdbx_seq_one_letter_code
_entity_poly.pdbx_strand_id
1 'polypeptide(L)'
;MDSLQHFFDLLPFALLFGAIDILPADYQQVVPSANTCLQLPVSACLCAVPNTPLNRSLRQLRSSSPYIRDLDSNLLRPRTAMDFHVHPYLARKFPRLVRKNHILLAPFLVRPFNPMQYASLGSHPFTPDLTSAVDASPFLLSRKLITVDNSRRLNSRLFLRLCILPTSGPKILFPLPPDGWRQFWKIPLSHSCRNVWYRLLHHKLPTRSNLHRLLPSIFPSPSCLNCPDQEETLEHFLYLCPQKLLVWQSIWNEHFPTQYFSSFSVAHALFQLKFPPVPASSLDISSAAIIGHTLLSVWRAHWAFIFDNIPIQTSVILNSSQKLSRQLHHETLVQTGCSHRALPHWSLV
;
A
#
# COMPACT_ATOMS: atom_id res chain seq x y z
N MET A 1 -16.09 -4.63 -21.13
CA MET A 1 -16.00 -3.71 -19.98
C MET A 1 -15.79 -4.44 -18.66
N ASP A 2 -15.82 -5.79 -18.62
CA ASP A 2 -15.76 -6.57 -17.36
C ASP A 2 -14.35 -6.96 -16.86
N SER A 3 -13.31 -6.75 -17.67
CA SER A 3 -11.93 -7.12 -17.30
C SER A 3 -11.26 -6.15 -16.31
N LEU A 4 -11.74 -4.90 -16.23
CA LEU A 4 -11.20 -3.88 -15.33
C LEU A 4 -11.83 -3.94 -13.92
N GLN A 5 -13.08 -4.41 -13.79
CA GLN A 5 -13.74 -4.61 -12.50
C GLN A 5 -13.05 -5.73 -11.70
N HIS A 6 -12.66 -6.82 -12.39
CA HIS A 6 -11.91 -7.91 -11.77
C HIS A 6 -10.53 -7.50 -11.26
N PHE A 7 -9.86 -6.54 -11.91
CA PHE A 7 -8.52 -6.10 -11.52
C PHE A 7 -8.51 -5.31 -10.19
N PHE A 8 -9.56 -4.57 -9.89
CA PHE A 8 -9.65 -3.76 -8.65
C PHE A 8 -10.05 -4.57 -7.42
N ASP A 9 -10.80 -5.66 -7.57
CA ASP A 9 -11.16 -6.55 -6.44
C ASP A 9 -10.03 -7.53 -6.04
N LEU A 10 -8.98 -7.66 -6.86
CA LEU A 10 -7.88 -8.61 -6.67
C LEU A 10 -6.79 -8.14 -5.69
N LEU A 11 -6.72 -6.86 -5.31
CA LEU A 11 -5.59 -6.33 -4.52
C LEU A 11 -5.69 -6.56 -2.99
N PRO A 12 -6.86 -6.36 -2.33
CA PRO A 12 -6.87 -6.29 -0.86
C PRO A 12 -6.62 -7.63 -0.16
N PHE A 13 -7.21 -8.71 -0.67
CA PHE A 13 -7.04 -10.04 -0.07
C PHE A 13 -5.88 -10.85 -0.66
N ALA A 14 -5.18 -10.37 -1.69
CA ALA A 14 -4.11 -11.13 -2.33
C ALA A 14 -3.01 -11.55 -1.34
N LEU A 15 -2.67 -10.67 -0.39
CA LEU A 15 -1.70 -10.98 0.66
C LEU A 15 -2.26 -11.95 1.69
N LEU A 16 -3.52 -11.76 2.12
CA LEU A 16 -4.17 -12.63 3.10
C LEU A 16 -4.33 -14.06 2.55
N PHE A 17 -4.95 -14.20 1.37
CA PHE A 17 -5.13 -15.49 0.74
C PHE A 17 -3.80 -16.10 0.30
N GLY A 18 -2.84 -15.28 -0.16
CA GLY A 18 -1.50 -15.75 -0.53
C GLY A 18 -0.64 -16.25 0.63
N ALA A 19 -1.01 -15.96 1.88
CA ALA A 19 -0.32 -16.42 3.08
C ALA A 19 -1.13 -17.45 3.89
N ILE A 20 -2.31 -17.85 3.40
CA ILE A 20 -3.25 -18.68 4.16
C ILE A 20 -2.71 -20.10 4.41
N ASP A 21 -1.83 -20.58 3.52
CA ASP A 21 -1.14 -21.88 3.64
C ASP A 21 -0.02 -21.88 4.69
N ILE A 22 0.43 -20.69 5.10
CA ILE A 22 1.46 -20.51 6.13
C ILE A 22 0.82 -20.46 7.53
N LEU A 23 -0.50 -20.21 7.61
CA LEU A 23 -1.21 -20.19 8.88
C LEU A 23 -1.35 -21.63 9.43
N PRO A 24 -0.86 -21.92 10.64
CA PRO A 24 -0.92 -23.29 11.18
C PRO A 24 -2.37 -23.63 11.55
N ALA A 25 -3.11 -24.33 10.68
CA ALA A 25 -4.56 -24.51 10.85
C ALA A 25 -5.17 -25.74 10.18
N ASP A 26 -6.29 -26.20 10.77
CA ASP A 26 -7.23 -27.14 10.17
C ASP A 26 -8.44 -26.36 9.61
N TYR A 27 -8.63 -26.43 8.29
CA TYR A 27 -9.72 -25.78 7.57
C TYR A 27 -10.82 -26.75 7.11
N GLN A 28 -10.84 -27.99 7.60
CA GLN A 28 -11.77 -29.03 7.12
C GLN A 28 -13.24 -28.65 7.24
N GLN A 29 -13.61 -27.83 8.22
CA GLN A 29 -14.99 -27.40 8.44
C GLN A 29 -15.37 -26.11 7.70
N VAL A 30 -14.43 -25.40 7.08
CA VAL A 30 -14.70 -24.10 6.43
C VAL A 30 -15.51 -24.27 5.15
N VAL A 31 -16.58 -23.49 4.98
CA VAL A 31 -17.43 -23.50 3.77
C VAL A 31 -17.30 -22.15 3.05
N PRO A 32 -16.27 -21.95 2.21
CA PRO A 32 -16.10 -20.72 1.45
C PRO A 32 -16.92 -20.73 0.15
N SER A 33 -17.19 -19.54 -0.41
CA SER A 33 -17.77 -19.43 -1.75
C SER A 33 -16.81 -19.94 -2.84
N ALA A 34 -17.36 -20.33 -3.99
CA ALA A 34 -16.57 -20.75 -5.15
C ALA A 34 -15.55 -19.67 -5.57
N ASN A 35 -15.97 -18.41 -5.59
CA ASN A 35 -15.10 -17.28 -5.95
C ASN A 35 -13.99 -17.05 -4.92
N THR A 36 -14.25 -17.29 -3.63
CA THR A 36 -13.22 -17.24 -2.59
C THR A 36 -12.17 -18.33 -2.80
N CYS A 37 -12.59 -19.57 -3.10
CA CYS A 37 -11.67 -20.66 -3.40
C CYS A 37 -10.72 -20.35 -4.55
N LEU A 38 -11.20 -19.68 -5.61
CA LEU A 38 -10.39 -19.31 -6.77
C LEU A 38 -9.27 -18.31 -6.43
N GLN A 39 -9.38 -17.57 -5.32
CA GLN A 39 -8.34 -16.63 -4.88
C GLN A 39 -7.20 -17.30 -4.09
N LEU A 40 -7.41 -18.53 -3.60
CA LEU A 40 -6.45 -19.22 -2.76
C LEU A 40 -5.28 -19.79 -3.58
N PRO A 41 -4.05 -19.80 -3.03
CA PRO A 41 -2.95 -20.53 -3.61
C PRO A 41 -3.24 -22.04 -3.55
N VAL A 42 -2.72 -22.77 -4.54
CA VAL A 42 -2.87 -24.22 -4.64
C VAL A 42 -2.31 -24.94 -3.40
N SER A 43 -1.27 -24.42 -2.75
CA SER A 43 -0.72 -24.97 -1.51
C SER A 43 -1.70 -24.96 -0.34
N ALA A 44 -2.60 -23.98 -0.26
CA ALA A 44 -3.62 -23.92 0.79
C ALA A 44 -4.70 -24.99 0.61
N CYS A 45 -4.91 -25.41 -0.63
CA CYS A 45 -5.99 -26.29 -1.04
C CYS A 45 -5.65 -27.78 -0.87
N LEU A 46 -4.61 -28.13 -0.12
CA LEU A 46 -4.15 -29.50 0.06
C LEU A 46 -4.67 -30.08 1.37
N CYS A 47 -5.11 -31.34 1.35
CA CYS A 47 -5.59 -32.04 2.56
C CYS A 47 -4.43 -32.44 3.50
N ALA A 48 -3.26 -32.75 2.93
CA ALA A 48 -2.05 -33.12 3.66
C ALA A 48 -0.80 -32.73 2.85
N VAL A 49 0.38 -32.78 3.49
CA VAL A 49 1.66 -32.59 2.79
C VAL A 49 1.76 -33.66 1.69
N PRO A 50 1.91 -33.28 0.41
CA PRO A 50 1.91 -34.24 -0.68
C PRO A 50 3.15 -35.13 -0.60
N ASN A 51 2.99 -36.42 -0.90
CA ASN A 51 4.11 -37.39 -0.97
C ASN A 51 5.20 -36.95 -1.96
N THR A 52 4.83 -36.16 -2.97
CA THR A 52 5.77 -35.46 -3.86
C THR A 52 5.83 -33.97 -3.53
N PRO A 53 6.99 -33.40 -3.19
CA PRO A 53 7.09 -31.98 -2.88
C PRO A 53 6.76 -31.12 -4.10
N LEU A 54 5.78 -30.21 -3.93
CA LEU A 54 5.46 -29.23 -4.97
C LEU A 54 6.56 -28.19 -5.06
N ASN A 55 6.98 -27.87 -6.30
CA ASN A 55 7.91 -26.77 -6.55
C ASN A 55 7.28 -25.42 -6.19
N ARG A 56 8.12 -24.42 -5.90
CA ARG A 56 7.70 -23.09 -5.43
C ARG A 56 6.64 -22.46 -6.32
N SER A 57 6.84 -22.51 -7.65
CA SER A 57 5.92 -21.92 -8.63
C SER A 57 4.54 -22.56 -8.63
N LEU A 58 4.43 -23.88 -8.37
CA LEU A 58 3.13 -24.56 -8.32
C LEU A 58 2.42 -24.34 -6.99
N ARG A 59 3.17 -24.19 -5.88
CA ARG A 59 2.61 -23.84 -4.57
C ARG A 59 1.90 -22.49 -4.60
N GLN A 60 2.56 -21.49 -5.19
CA GLN A 60 2.05 -20.11 -5.27
C GLN A 60 1.01 -19.89 -6.38
N LEU A 61 0.77 -20.90 -7.23
CA LEU A 61 -0.21 -20.80 -8.30
C LEU A 61 -1.61 -20.61 -7.71
N ARG A 62 -2.36 -19.60 -8.17
CA ARG A 62 -3.74 -19.39 -7.73
C ARG A 62 -4.68 -20.45 -8.30
N SER A 63 -5.68 -20.85 -7.53
CA SER A 63 -6.70 -21.82 -7.93
C SER A 63 -7.55 -21.38 -9.13
N SER A 64 -7.65 -20.07 -9.40
CA SER A 64 -8.21 -19.50 -10.64
C SER A 64 -7.47 -19.86 -11.92
N SER A 65 -6.22 -20.31 -11.81
CA SER A 65 -5.41 -20.75 -12.95
C SER A 65 -5.82 -22.14 -13.46
N PRO A 66 -5.94 -23.18 -12.62
CA PRO A 66 -6.42 -24.50 -13.05
C PRO A 66 -7.96 -24.64 -13.09
N TYR A 67 -8.71 -23.84 -12.33
CA TYR A 67 -10.16 -23.95 -12.20
C TYR A 67 -10.88 -22.67 -12.61
N ILE A 68 -12.15 -22.81 -12.96
CA ILE A 68 -13.07 -21.72 -13.28
C ILE A 68 -14.43 -22.03 -12.68
N ARG A 69 -15.17 -20.99 -12.29
CA ARG A 69 -16.57 -21.12 -11.90
C ARG A 69 -17.43 -21.11 -13.15
N ASP A 70 -18.23 -22.14 -13.32
CA ASP A 70 -19.28 -22.17 -14.32
C ASP A 70 -20.46 -21.33 -13.83
N LEU A 71 -20.93 -20.40 -14.66
CA LEU A 71 -21.96 -19.43 -14.28
C LEU A 71 -23.35 -20.07 -14.25
N ASP A 72 -23.59 -21.08 -15.07
CA ASP A 72 -24.89 -21.74 -15.19
C ASP A 72 -25.12 -22.69 -14.00
N SER A 73 -24.13 -23.52 -13.69
CA SER A 73 -24.20 -24.46 -12.57
C SER A 73 -23.77 -23.86 -11.22
N ASN A 74 -23.12 -22.68 -11.21
CA ASN A 74 -22.42 -22.09 -10.07
C ASN A 74 -21.32 -22.97 -9.44
N LEU A 75 -20.92 -24.06 -10.11
CA LEU A 75 -19.92 -25.01 -9.66
C LEU A 75 -18.52 -24.65 -10.14
N LEU A 76 -17.51 -25.09 -9.41
CA LEU A 76 -16.14 -25.10 -9.92
C LEU A 76 -15.95 -26.26 -10.88
N ARG A 77 -15.22 -25.98 -11.96
CA ARG A 77 -14.75 -27.01 -12.90
C ARG A 77 -13.29 -26.76 -13.30
N PRO A 78 -12.54 -27.81 -13.67
CA PRO A 78 -11.24 -27.63 -14.33
C PRO A 78 -11.39 -26.82 -15.61
N ARG A 79 -10.39 -25.97 -15.89
CA ARG A 79 -10.27 -25.27 -17.17
C ARG A 79 -10.02 -26.26 -18.30
N THR A 80 -10.71 -26.05 -19.42
CA THR A 80 -10.51 -26.77 -20.68
C THR A 80 -9.38 -26.15 -21.48
N ALA A 81 -8.97 -26.78 -22.58
CA ALA A 81 -7.92 -26.25 -23.46
C ALA A 81 -8.24 -24.83 -23.99
N MET A 82 -9.53 -24.55 -24.22
CA MET A 82 -10.02 -23.27 -24.74
C MET A 82 -10.01 -22.14 -23.69
N ASP A 83 -10.03 -22.49 -22.40
CA ASP A 83 -10.07 -21.54 -21.29
C ASP A 83 -8.68 -20.97 -20.93
N PHE A 84 -7.60 -21.43 -21.58
CA PHE A 84 -6.22 -21.03 -21.29
C PHE A 84 -5.72 -19.98 -22.28
N HIS A 85 -5.50 -18.76 -21.79
CA HIS A 85 -4.97 -17.67 -22.61
C HIS A 85 -3.45 -17.48 -22.47
N VAL A 86 -2.83 -17.91 -21.36
CA VAL A 86 -1.39 -17.71 -21.07
C VAL A 86 -0.80 -18.88 -20.24
N HIS A 87 0.41 -19.34 -20.57
CA HIS A 87 1.25 -20.31 -19.84
C HIS A 87 0.52 -21.49 -19.14
N PRO A 88 -0.05 -22.45 -19.89
CA PRO A 88 -0.92 -23.49 -19.33
C PRO A 88 -0.18 -24.63 -18.63
N TYR A 89 1.15 -24.69 -18.68
CA TYR A 89 1.89 -25.87 -18.22
C TYR A 89 1.66 -26.13 -16.73
N LEU A 90 1.85 -25.13 -15.86
CA LEU A 90 1.63 -25.25 -14.42
C LEU A 90 0.14 -25.47 -14.10
N ALA A 91 -0.74 -24.74 -14.79
CA ALA A 91 -2.19 -24.83 -14.61
C ALA A 91 -2.77 -26.19 -15.04
N ARG A 92 -2.16 -26.87 -16.01
CA ARG A 92 -2.51 -28.26 -16.38
C ARG A 92 -1.85 -29.28 -15.47
N LYS A 93 -0.64 -28.98 -14.96
CA LYS A 93 0.12 -29.90 -14.10
C LYS A 93 -0.62 -30.17 -12.78
N PHE A 94 -1.19 -29.15 -12.15
CA PHE A 94 -1.87 -29.34 -10.87
C PHE A 94 -3.08 -30.30 -10.95
N PRO A 95 -4.09 -30.09 -11.82
CA PRO A 95 -5.21 -31.04 -11.96
C PRO A 95 -4.77 -32.44 -12.38
N ARG A 96 -3.67 -32.58 -13.14
CA ARG A 96 -3.10 -33.90 -13.48
C ARG A 96 -2.59 -34.63 -12.25
N LEU A 97 -1.96 -33.92 -11.30
CA LEU A 97 -1.48 -34.51 -10.05
C LEU A 97 -2.64 -34.95 -9.15
N VAL A 98 -3.72 -34.16 -9.11
CA VAL A 98 -4.97 -34.52 -8.41
C VAL A 98 -5.59 -35.78 -9.02
N ARG A 99 -5.76 -35.82 -10.35
CA ARG A 99 -6.33 -36.99 -11.06
C ARG A 99 -5.52 -38.28 -10.88
N LYS A 100 -4.20 -38.16 -10.71
CA LYS A 100 -3.30 -39.30 -10.46
C LYS A 100 -3.18 -39.67 -8.98
N ASN A 101 -3.98 -39.06 -8.10
CA ASN A 101 -3.94 -39.26 -6.65
C ASN A 101 -2.58 -38.96 -6.00
N HIS A 102 -1.72 -38.16 -6.65
CA HIS A 102 -0.46 -37.71 -6.06
C HIS A 102 -0.68 -36.58 -5.05
N ILE A 103 -1.84 -35.91 -5.12
CA ILE A 103 -2.24 -34.80 -4.27
C ILE A 103 -3.73 -34.96 -3.94
N LEU A 104 -4.08 -34.76 -2.67
CA LEU A 104 -5.45 -34.73 -2.20
C LEU A 104 -5.89 -33.29 -1.93
N LEU A 105 -7.08 -32.93 -2.42
CA LEU A 105 -7.65 -31.60 -2.20
C LEU A 105 -8.27 -31.50 -0.81
N ALA A 106 -8.13 -30.33 -0.18
CA ALA A 106 -8.75 -30.03 1.08
C ALA A 106 -10.30 -30.06 0.95
N PRO A 107 -11.04 -30.52 1.98
CA PRO A 107 -12.50 -30.66 1.91
C PRO A 107 -13.21 -29.36 1.52
N PHE A 108 -12.74 -28.21 2.03
CA PHE A 108 -13.33 -26.91 1.71
C PHE A 108 -13.26 -26.55 0.22
N LEU A 109 -12.23 -27.02 -0.52
CA LEU A 109 -12.11 -26.78 -1.96
C LEU A 109 -12.98 -27.75 -2.76
N VAL A 110 -13.19 -28.98 -2.28
CA VAL A 110 -14.01 -29.98 -2.97
C VAL A 110 -15.50 -29.58 -2.96
N ARG A 111 -15.97 -28.96 -1.88
CA ARG A 111 -17.37 -28.57 -1.68
C ARG A 111 -17.97 -27.77 -2.88
N PRO A 112 -17.31 -26.72 -3.41
CA PRO A 112 -17.78 -26.01 -4.61
C PRO A 112 -17.82 -26.80 -5.93
N PHE A 113 -17.24 -28.00 -6.02
CA PHE A 113 -17.36 -28.88 -7.21
C PHE A 113 -18.62 -29.73 -7.16
N ASN A 114 -19.23 -29.88 -5.97
CA ASN A 114 -20.37 -30.77 -5.75
C ASN A 114 -21.69 -30.01 -5.94
N PRO A 115 -22.64 -30.55 -6.73
CA PRO A 115 -23.98 -30.00 -6.81
C PRO A 115 -24.67 -29.92 -5.45
N MET A 116 -25.48 -28.88 -5.24
CA MET A 116 -26.15 -28.60 -3.96
C MET A 116 -26.97 -29.79 -3.43
N GLN A 117 -27.62 -30.54 -4.32
CA GLN A 117 -28.42 -31.72 -3.97
C GLN A 117 -27.62 -32.83 -3.27
N TYR A 118 -26.29 -32.84 -3.40
CA TYR A 118 -25.40 -33.78 -2.73
C TYR A 118 -24.72 -33.21 -1.49
N ALA A 119 -24.95 -31.93 -1.16
CA ALA A 119 -24.26 -31.26 -0.05
C ALA A 119 -24.63 -31.83 1.33
N SER A 120 -25.80 -32.45 1.46
CA SER A 120 -26.29 -33.09 2.69
C SER A 120 -25.98 -34.59 2.79
N LEU A 121 -25.51 -35.22 1.70
CA LEU A 121 -25.38 -36.69 1.59
C LEU A 121 -24.00 -37.23 1.95
N GLY A 122 -23.03 -36.36 2.25
CA GLY A 122 -21.65 -36.75 2.61
C GLY A 122 -21.40 -36.86 4.11
N SER A 123 -20.23 -37.39 4.50
CA SER A 123 -19.78 -37.52 5.89
C SER A 123 -19.68 -36.18 6.66
N HIS A 124 -19.64 -35.06 5.93
CA HIS A 124 -19.66 -33.70 6.48
C HIS A 124 -20.65 -32.84 5.71
N PRO A 125 -21.93 -32.79 6.12
CA PRO A 125 -22.95 -31.95 5.51
C PRO A 125 -22.54 -30.48 5.52
N PHE A 126 -22.85 -29.74 4.45
CA PHE A 126 -22.58 -28.30 4.38
C PHE A 126 -23.66 -27.55 3.62
N THR A 127 -23.82 -26.26 3.93
CA THR A 127 -24.70 -25.36 3.18
C THR A 127 -23.86 -24.54 2.20
N PRO A 128 -24.01 -24.71 0.87
CA PRO A 128 -23.15 -24.02 -0.09
C PRO A 128 -23.40 -22.51 -0.11
N ASP A 129 -22.33 -21.72 -0.16
CA ASP A 129 -22.41 -20.29 -0.40
C ASP A 129 -22.47 -20.02 -1.91
N LEU A 130 -23.67 -19.66 -2.39
CA LEU A 130 -23.94 -19.37 -3.80
C LEU A 130 -23.54 -17.96 -4.22
N THR A 131 -23.07 -17.13 -3.30
CA THR A 131 -22.78 -15.75 -3.61
C THR A 131 -21.53 -15.61 -4.47
N SER A 132 -21.58 -14.65 -5.40
CA SER A 132 -20.45 -14.31 -6.25
C SER A 132 -19.41 -13.43 -5.53
N ALA A 133 -19.65 -13.07 -4.27
CA ALA A 133 -18.72 -12.25 -3.49
C ALA A 133 -17.53 -13.09 -2.98
N VAL A 134 -16.36 -12.46 -2.95
CA VAL A 134 -15.18 -12.99 -2.26
C VAL A 134 -15.26 -12.58 -0.79
N ASP A 135 -15.18 -13.55 0.13
CA ASP A 135 -15.32 -13.34 1.58
C ASP A 135 -14.24 -14.12 2.35
N ALA A 136 -13.44 -13.40 3.15
CA ALA A 136 -12.40 -14.00 3.97
C ALA A 136 -12.90 -14.46 5.36
N SER A 137 -14.11 -14.05 5.77
CA SER A 137 -14.68 -14.37 7.08
C SER A 137 -14.64 -15.86 7.43
N PRO A 138 -14.99 -16.81 6.54
CA PRO A 138 -15.01 -18.23 6.90
C PRO A 138 -13.66 -18.75 7.41
N PHE A 139 -12.56 -18.29 6.80
CA PHE A 139 -11.22 -18.67 7.22
C PHE A 139 -10.78 -17.98 8.51
N LEU A 140 -11.12 -16.70 8.67
CA LEU A 140 -10.74 -15.91 9.84
C LEU A 140 -11.53 -16.33 11.11
N LEU A 141 -12.82 -16.66 10.96
CA LEU A 141 -13.66 -17.18 12.03
C LEU A 141 -13.17 -18.54 12.52
N SER A 142 -12.76 -19.44 11.61
CA SER A 142 -12.18 -20.73 11.99
C SER A 142 -10.95 -20.59 12.91
N ARG A 143 -10.27 -19.45 12.81
CA ARG A 143 -9.07 -19.11 13.60
C ARG A 143 -9.36 -18.29 14.85
N LYS A 144 -10.62 -17.92 15.10
CA LYS A 144 -11.00 -16.95 16.15
C LYS A 144 -10.24 -15.62 16.03
N LEU A 145 -9.77 -15.27 14.82
CA LEU A 145 -9.03 -14.02 14.58
C LEU A 145 -9.97 -12.81 14.53
N ILE A 146 -11.25 -13.06 14.33
CA ILE A 146 -12.30 -12.06 14.33
C ILE A 146 -13.49 -12.60 15.13
N THR A 147 -14.16 -11.72 15.85
CA THR A 147 -15.47 -11.95 16.46
C THR A 147 -16.47 -11.08 15.70
N VAL A 148 -16.74 -11.44 14.44
CA VAL A 148 -17.72 -10.68 13.67
C VAL A 148 -19.10 -11.19 14.05
N ASP A 149 -19.98 -10.26 14.40
CA ASP A 149 -21.42 -10.49 14.43
C ASP A 149 -21.81 -11.12 13.08
N ASN A 150 -22.42 -12.30 13.07
CA ASN A 150 -22.67 -13.15 11.87
C ASN A 150 -23.36 -12.44 10.68
N SER A 151 -23.76 -11.18 10.84
CA SER A 151 -24.43 -10.32 9.88
C SER A 151 -23.50 -9.55 8.91
N ARG A 152 -22.18 -9.44 9.14
CA ARG A 152 -21.29 -8.62 8.28
C ARG A 152 -20.14 -9.40 7.64
N ARG A 153 -20.25 -9.67 6.34
CA ARG A 153 -19.20 -10.31 5.53
C ARG A 153 -17.94 -9.44 5.39
N LEU A 154 -16.76 -10.04 5.47
CA LEU A 154 -15.49 -9.35 5.24
C LEU A 154 -15.21 -9.30 3.74
N ASN A 155 -15.78 -8.29 3.09
CA ASN A 155 -15.43 -7.95 1.72
C ASN A 155 -14.16 -7.08 1.66
N SER A 156 -13.63 -6.89 0.45
CA SER A 156 -12.41 -6.13 0.17
C SER A 156 -12.43 -4.72 0.77
N ARG A 157 -13.59 -4.05 0.73
CA ARG A 157 -13.79 -2.69 1.27
C ARG A 157 -13.75 -2.66 2.80
N LEU A 158 -14.37 -3.65 3.46
CA LEU A 158 -14.38 -3.76 4.91
C LEU A 158 -12.99 -4.13 5.43
N PHE A 159 -12.30 -5.06 4.76
CA PHE A 159 -10.91 -5.41 5.07
C PHE A 159 -9.97 -4.21 4.96
N LEU A 160 -10.07 -3.42 3.88
CA LEU A 160 -9.32 -2.18 3.75
C LEU A 160 -9.63 -1.22 4.90
N ARG A 161 -10.91 -1.01 5.24
CA ARG A 161 -11.30 -0.17 6.40
C ARG A 161 -10.68 -0.64 7.72
N LEU A 162 -10.66 -1.95 7.97
CA LEU A 162 -10.07 -2.53 9.19
C LEU A 162 -8.54 -2.43 9.20
N CYS A 163 -7.87 -2.61 8.05
CA CYS A 163 -6.42 -2.42 7.95
C CYS A 163 -6.01 -0.94 8.07
N ILE A 164 -6.95 -0.02 7.82
CA ILE A 164 -6.75 1.43 7.89
C ILE A 164 -7.01 1.97 9.32
N LEU A 165 -7.60 1.19 10.24
CA LEU A 165 -7.84 1.64 11.61
C LEU A 165 -6.52 1.81 12.38
N PRO A 166 -6.16 3.03 12.83
CA PRO A 166 -5.02 3.23 13.72
C PRO A 166 -5.47 3.15 15.17
N THR A 167 -4.62 2.50 15.96
CA THR A 167 -4.46 2.62 17.41
C THR A 167 -4.50 4.09 17.83
N SER A 168 -5.21 4.35 18.93
CA SER A 168 -5.43 5.63 19.62
C SER A 168 -4.35 6.71 19.39
N GLY A 169 -4.61 7.61 18.44
CA GLY A 169 -3.78 8.78 18.15
C GLY A 169 -4.55 9.78 17.26
N PRO A 170 -4.10 11.05 17.15
CA PRO A 170 -4.76 12.06 16.33
C PRO A 170 -4.95 11.56 14.90
N LYS A 171 -6.20 11.59 14.43
CA LYS A 171 -6.65 10.97 13.17
C LYS A 171 -6.08 11.70 11.97
N ILE A 172 -4.89 11.30 11.53
CA ILE A 172 -4.43 11.57 10.18
C ILE A 172 -5.15 10.58 9.27
N LEU A 173 -6.07 11.09 8.44
CA LEU A 173 -6.87 10.26 7.53
C LEU A 173 -5.97 9.78 6.38
N PHE A 174 -5.59 8.51 6.44
CA PHE A 174 -4.88 7.83 5.36
C PHE A 174 -5.81 6.83 4.67
N PRO A 175 -5.81 6.73 3.33
CA PRO A 175 -5.18 7.66 2.38
C PRO A 175 -5.88 9.03 2.35
N LEU A 176 -5.22 10.04 1.76
CA LEU A 176 -5.85 11.34 1.48
C LEU A 176 -7.20 11.14 0.77
N PRO A 177 -8.25 11.90 1.14
CA PRO A 177 -9.52 11.86 0.45
C PRO A 177 -9.38 12.34 -1.00
N PRO A 178 -10.32 12.02 -1.91
CA PRO A 178 -10.27 12.42 -3.31
C PRO A 178 -10.04 13.93 -3.51
N ASP A 179 -10.65 14.78 -2.68
CA ASP A 179 -10.43 16.23 -2.70
C ASP A 179 -9.01 16.64 -2.31
N GLY A 180 -8.43 15.94 -1.33
CA GLY A 180 -7.03 16.14 -0.95
C GLY A 180 -6.09 15.82 -2.10
N TRP A 181 -6.36 14.76 -2.87
CA TRP A 181 -5.58 14.46 -4.08
C TRP A 181 -5.73 15.54 -5.15
N ARG A 182 -6.96 16.02 -5.40
CA ARG A 182 -7.19 17.15 -6.31
C ARG A 182 -6.41 18.39 -5.89
N GLN A 183 -6.41 18.71 -4.59
CA GLN A 183 -5.64 19.82 -4.03
C GLN A 183 -4.14 19.59 -4.24
N PHE A 184 -3.62 18.40 -3.91
CA PHE A 184 -2.21 18.06 -4.06
C PHE A 184 -1.68 18.28 -5.49
N TRP A 185 -2.42 17.81 -6.49
CA TRP A 185 -2.01 17.94 -7.90
C TRP A 185 -2.04 19.38 -8.41
N LYS A 186 -2.82 20.27 -7.78
CA LYS A 186 -2.85 21.70 -8.10
C LYS A 186 -1.68 22.49 -7.51
N ILE A 187 -0.95 21.94 -6.54
CA ILE A 187 0.17 22.66 -5.91
C ILE A 187 1.30 22.79 -6.95
N PRO A 188 1.79 24.02 -7.23
CA PRO A 188 2.95 24.22 -8.10
C PRO A 188 4.20 23.74 -7.36
N LEU A 189 4.70 22.56 -7.74
CA LEU A 189 5.90 21.96 -7.16
C LEU A 189 6.78 21.43 -8.28
N SER A 190 8.10 21.48 -8.08
CA SER A 190 9.03 20.74 -8.92
C SER A 190 8.76 19.24 -8.86
N HIS A 191 9.12 18.51 -9.92
CA HIS A 191 8.92 17.05 -9.99
C HIS A 191 9.55 16.31 -8.80
N SER A 192 10.78 16.70 -8.41
CA SER A 192 11.49 16.10 -7.28
C SER A 192 10.73 16.28 -5.96
N CYS A 193 10.22 17.50 -5.72
CA CYS A 193 9.44 17.82 -4.54
C CYS A 193 8.13 17.01 -4.50
N ARG A 194 7.42 17.00 -5.64
CA ARG A 194 6.16 16.26 -5.77
C ARG A 194 6.34 14.76 -5.56
N ASN A 195 7.41 14.15 -6.09
CA ASN A 195 7.68 12.73 -5.89
C ASN A 195 7.94 12.37 -4.41
N VAL A 196 8.72 13.18 -3.70
CA VAL A 196 8.96 12.95 -2.25
C VAL A 196 7.67 13.09 -1.46
N TRP A 197 6.88 14.13 -1.71
CA TRP A 197 5.61 14.35 -1.01
C TRP A 197 4.56 13.29 -1.36
N TYR A 198 4.50 12.85 -2.62
CA TYR A 198 3.64 11.75 -3.04
C TYR A 198 3.98 10.46 -2.29
N ARG A 199 5.27 10.10 -2.20
CA ARG A 199 5.72 8.93 -1.43
C ARG A 199 5.43 9.06 0.05
N LEU A 200 5.53 10.28 0.61
CA LEU A 200 5.12 10.57 1.98
C LEU A 200 3.64 10.25 2.20
N LEU A 201 2.76 10.77 1.36
CA LEU A 201 1.30 10.58 1.47
C LEU A 201 0.88 9.11 1.33
N HIS A 202 1.72 8.29 0.71
CA HIS A 202 1.55 6.83 0.60
C HIS A 202 2.31 6.02 1.66
N HIS A 203 3.00 6.64 2.62
CA HIS A 203 3.89 5.98 3.60
C HIS A 203 4.96 5.09 2.95
N LYS A 204 5.51 5.54 1.82
CA LYS A 204 6.54 4.83 1.06
C LYS A 204 7.91 5.50 1.16
N LEU A 205 8.11 6.41 2.11
CA LEU A 205 9.44 6.93 2.38
C LEU A 205 10.30 5.85 3.08
N PRO A 206 11.58 5.72 2.71
CA PRO A 206 12.45 4.69 3.27
C PRO A 206 12.97 5.12 4.66
N THR A 207 12.17 5.01 5.71
CA THR A 207 12.65 5.29 7.09
C THR A 207 13.68 4.25 7.53
N ARG A 208 14.59 4.57 8.47
CA ARG A 208 15.52 3.54 8.99
C ARG A 208 14.81 2.36 9.64
N SER A 209 13.69 2.56 10.33
CA SER A 209 12.84 1.45 10.83
C SER A 209 12.41 0.50 9.72
N ASN A 210 11.94 1.03 8.59
CA ASN A 210 11.51 0.24 7.44
C ASN A 210 12.71 -0.41 6.74
N LEU A 211 13.82 0.32 6.59
CA LEU A 211 15.03 -0.20 5.97
C LEU A 211 15.69 -1.30 6.79
N HIS A 212 15.74 -1.17 8.12
CA HIS A 212 16.20 -2.23 9.01
C HIS A 212 15.38 -3.52 8.82
N ARG A 213 14.06 -3.38 8.75
CA ARG A 213 13.16 -4.52 8.51
C ARG A 213 13.38 -5.18 7.14
N LEU A 214 13.62 -4.39 6.09
CA LEU A 214 13.78 -4.89 4.72
C LEU A 214 15.20 -5.39 4.41
N LEU A 215 16.22 -4.74 4.99
CA LEU A 215 17.64 -4.92 4.70
C LEU A 215 18.46 -4.85 6.01
N PRO A 216 18.28 -5.78 6.95
CA PRO A 216 18.90 -5.73 8.28
C PRO A 216 20.42 -5.82 8.25
N SER A 217 21.00 -6.38 7.19
CA SER A 217 22.45 -6.47 6.98
C SER A 217 23.10 -5.12 6.63
N ILE A 218 22.37 -4.23 5.96
CA ILE A 218 22.85 -2.89 5.58
C ILE A 218 22.45 -1.87 6.64
N PHE A 219 21.26 -2.01 7.22
CA PHE A 219 20.74 -1.15 8.28
C PHE A 219 20.59 -1.96 9.55
N PRO A 220 21.63 -2.09 10.40
CA PRO A 220 21.63 -2.99 11.55
C PRO A 220 20.72 -2.54 12.70
N SER A 221 20.30 -1.27 12.71
CA SER A 221 19.44 -0.70 13.74
C SER A 221 18.32 0.15 13.15
N PRO A 222 17.08 0.06 13.68
CA PRO A 222 15.95 0.89 13.29
C PRO A 222 15.98 2.29 13.93
N SER A 223 16.87 2.54 14.89
CA SER A 223 16.98 3.81 15.61
C SER A 223 17.50 4.95 14.73
N CYS A 224 17.11 6.17 15.07
CA CYS A 224 17.68 7.37 14.46
C CYS A 224 19.13 7.55 14.90
N LEU A 225 20.03 7.90 13.98
CA LEU A 225 21.44 8.16 14.31
C LEU A 225 21.65 9.42 15.17
N ASN A 226 20.71 10.37 15.13
CA ASN A 226 20.75 11.58 15.95
C ASN A 226 20.03 11.42 17.30
N CYS A 227 19.20 10.39 17.44
CA CYS A 227 18.42 10.09 18.63
C CYS A 227 18.48 8.57 18.87
N PRO A 228 19.59 8.04 19.40
CA PRO A 228 19.82 6.60 19.48
C PRO A 228 18.73 5.84 20.26
N ASP A 229 18.12 6.51 21.25
CA ASP A 229 17.05 5.97 22.09
C ASP A 229 15.66 5.99 21.45
N GLN A 230 15.55 6.45 20.20
CA GLN A 230 14.28 6.58 19.49
C GLN A 230 14.32 5.83 18.16
N GLU A 231 13.31 5.00 17.93
CA GLU A 231 13.07 4.39 16.63
C GLU A 231 12.76 5.47 15.59
N GLU A 232 13.39 5.39 14.42
CA GLU A 232 13.12 6.34 13.35
C GLU A 232 11.83 5.96 12.60
N THR A 233 10.69 6.34 13.16
CA THR A 233 9.40 6.28 12.47
C THR A 233 9.30 7.33 11.37
N LEU A 234 8.22 7.34 10.60
CA LEU A 234 8.00 8.34 9.55
C LEU A 234 7.93 9.76 10.11
N GLU A 235 7.28 9.95 11.25
CA GLU A 235 7.16 11.21 11.94
C GLU A 235 8.52 11.68 12.48
N HIS A 236 9.31 10.76 13.06
CA HIS A 236 10.67 11.05 13.51
C HIS A 236 11.61 11.41 12.37
N PHE A 237 11.52 10.66 11.26
CA PHE A 237 12.25 10.92 10.03
C PHE A 237 11.96 12.33 9.45
N LEU A 238 10.77 12.89 9.66
CA LEU A 238 10.36 14.16 9.07
C LEU A 238 10.46 15.37 10.01
N TYR A 239 9.95 15.26 11.24
CA TYR A 239 9.78 16.42 12.11
C TYR A 239 9.88 16.16 13.61
N LEU A 240 9.76 14.92 14.13
CA LEU A 240 9.94 14.69 15.57
C LEU A 240 11.41 14.61 16.00
N CYS A 241 12.33 14.34 15.07
CA CYS A 241 13.76 14.46 15.35
C CYS A 241 14.11 15.92 15.70
N PRO A 242 14.78 16.21 16.84
CA PRO A 242 15.06 17.57 17.30
C PRO A 242 15.76 18.45 16.24
N GLN A 243 16.73 17.88 15.52
CA GLN A 243 17.45 18.58 14.45
C GLN A 243 16.52 19.00 13.30
N LYS A 244 15.51 18.19 12.98
CA LYS A 244 14.53 18.48 11.92
C LYS A 244 13.45 19.42 12.43
N LEU A 245 13.05 19.28 13.69
CA LEU A 245 12.07 20.17 14.32
C LEU A 245 12.56 21.62 14.31
N LEU A 246 13.86 21.85 14.56
CA LEU A 246 14.48 23.17 14.48
C LEU A 246 14.37 23.78 13.08
N VAL A 247 14.56 22.99 12.02
CA VAL A 247 14.36 23.45 10.63
C VAL A 247 12.92 23.91 10.43
N TRP A 248 11.95 23.09 10.83
CA TRP A 248 10.54 23.44 10.69
C TRP A 248 10.18 24.68 11.49
N GLN A 249 10.71 24.82 12.70
CA GLN A 249 10.52 26.00 13.54
C GLN A 249 11.05 27.27 12.87
N SER A 250 12.27 27.21 12.30
CA SER A 250 12.86 28.34 11.58
C SER A 250 12.01 28.74 10.36
N ILE A 251 11.57 27.77 9.55
CA ILE A 251 10.67 28.03 8.41
C ILE A 251 9.34 28.63 8.87
N TRP A 252 8.79 28.16 9.98
CA TRP A 252 7.54 28.68 10.52
C TRP A 252 7.67 30.13 10.98
N ASN A 253 8.73 30.44 11.70
CA ASN A 253 8.99 31.80 12.17
C ASN A 253 9.25 32.77 11.01
N GLU A 254 9.90 32.30 9.94
CA GLU A 254 10.21 33.11 8.76
C GLU A 254 8.97 33.40 7.90
N HIS A 255 8.17 32.36 7.60
CA HIS A 255 7.10 32.46 6.61
C HIS A 255 5.69 32.58 7.20
N PHE A 256 5.50 32.15 8.45
CA PHE A 256 4.21 32.12 9.13
C PHE A 256 4.29 32.81 10.51
N PRO A 257 4.79 34.06 10.60
CA PRO A 257 5.09 34.71 11.88
C PRO A 257 3.85 34.93 12.77
N THR A 258 2.65 34.93 12.19
CA THR A 258 1.37 35.07 12.92
C THR A 258 0.82 33.74 13.43
N GLN A 259 1.47 32.61 13.14
CA GLN A 259 0.99 31.27 13.46
C GLN A 259 1.88 30.61 14.49
N TYR A 260 1.27 29.99 15.50
CA TYR A 260 2.02 29.22 16.49
C TYR A 260 2.66 27.97 15.86
N PHE A 261 3.96 27.80 16.09
CA PHE A 261 4.69 26.61 15.67
C PHE A 261 4.40 25.44 16.61
N SER A 262 4.01 24.31 16.04
CA SER A 262 3.96 23.02 16.75
C SER A 262 4.29 21.89 15.78
N SER A 263 4.78 20.76 16.30
CA SER A 263 4.95 19.53 15.50
C SER A 263 3.64 19.06 14.87
N PHE A 264 2.51 19.32 15.54
CA PHE A 264 1.18 19.05 15.02
C PHE A 264 0.84 19.91 13.79
N SER A 265 1.22 21.19 13.79
CA SER A 265 1.05 22.08 12.63
C SER A 265 1.81 21.56 11.41
N VAL A 266 3.03 21.04 11.62
CA VAL A 266 3.83 20.39 10.56
C VAL A 266 3.13 19.13 10.05
N ALA A 267 2.64 18.27 10.95
CA ALA A 267 1.92 17.06 10.57
C ALA A 267 0.66 17.37 9.73
N HIS A 268 -0.12 18.38 10.13
CA HIS A 268 -1.30 18.82 9.38
C HIS A 268 -0.95 19.35 7.99
N ALA A 269 0.11 20.13 7.86
CA ALA A 269 0.57 20.61 6.56
C ALA A 269 1.03 19.47 5.65
N LEU A 270 1.82 18.54 6.19
CA LEU A 270 2.41 17.44 5.41
C LEU A 270 1.40 16.37 5.01
N PHE A 271 0.51 15.97 5.92
CA PHE A 271 -0.38 14.83 5.70
C PHE A 271 -1.81 15.20 5.34
N GLN A 272 -2.29 16.37 5.77
CA GLN A 272 -3.66 16.82 5.51
C GLN A 272 -3.76 17.99 4.53
N LEU A 273 -2.62 18.49 4.03
CA LEU A 273 -2.56 19.64 3.11
C LEU A 273 -3.26 20.90 3.69
N LYS A 274 -3.24 21.03 5.02
CA LYS A 274 -3.76 22.20 5.73
C LYS A 274 -2.61 23.14 6.00
N PHE A 275 -2.56 24.23 5.25
CA PHE A 275 -1.44 25.16 5.28
C PHE A 275 -1.77 26.43 6.07
N PRO A 276 -0.82 26.97 6.85
CA PRO A 276 -0.96 28.29 7.44
C PRO A 276 -1.07 29.38 6.34
N PRO A 277 -1.82 30.46 6.58
CA PRO A 277 -1.87 31.59 5.64
C PRO A 277 -0.53 32.32 5.62
N VAL A 278 -0.10 32.74 4.42
CA VAL A 278 1.09 33.61 4.25
C VAL A 278 0.64 35.08 4.33
N PRO A 279 1.40 35.99 4.98
CA PRO A 279 1.14 37.42 4.86
C PRO A 279 1.13 37.89 3.40
N ALA A 280 0.22 38.79 3.05
CA ALA A 280 0.04 39.29 1.67
C ALA A 280 1.28 40.00 1.08
N SER A 281 2.28 40.31 1.91
CA SER A 281 3.50 41.05 1.54
C SER A 281 4.69 40.16 1.16
N SER A 282 4.64 38.85 1.39
CA SER A 282 5.71 37.95 0.97
C SER A 282 5.48 37.50 -0.47
N LEU A 283 6.54 37.55 -1.29
CA LEU A 283 6.71 36.94 -2.62
C LEU A 283 5.70 35.82 -2.92
N ASP A 284 5.17 35.79 -4.16
CA ASP A 284 4.12 34.92 -4.79
C ASP A 284 4.18 33.38 -4.56
N ILE A 285 4.87 32.91 -3.53
CA ILE A 285 5.14 31.52 -3.23
C ILE A 285 4.10 31.03 -2.24
N SER A 286 3.21 30.15 -2.70
CA SER A 286 2.18 29.56 -1.85
C SER A 286 2.77 28.86 -0.60
N SER A 287 2.05 28.86 0.52
CA SER A 287 2.42 28.11 1.73
C SER A 287 2.74 26.65 1.42
N ALA A 288 1.96 26.05 0.52
CA ALA A 288 2.14 24.68 0.08
C ALA A 288 3.52 24.45 -0.58
N ALA A 289 3.99 25.39 -1.41
CA ALA A 289 5.32 25.31 -2.01
C ALA A 289 6.44 25.42 -0.95
N ILE A 290 6.29 26.31 0.03
CA ILE A 290 7.24 26.46 1.14
C ILE A 290 7.36 25.15 1.94
N ILE A 291 6.22 24.55 2.29
CA ILE A 291 6.18 23.26 3.00
C ILE A 291 6.81 22.15 2.15
N GLY A 292 6.48 22.09 0.86
CA GLY A 292 7.03 21.08 -0.05
C GLY A 292 8.55 21.18 -0.23
N HIS A 293 9.08 22.38 -0.44
CA HIS A 293 10.53 22.59 -0.60
C HIS A 293 11.29 22.32 0.70
N THR A 294 10.68 22.64 1.84
CA THR A 294 11.24 22.29 3.15
C THR A 294 11.27 20.78 3.34
N LEU A 295 10.18 20.07 3.00
CA LEU A 295 10.13 18.60 3.01
C LEU A 295 11.24 17.99 2.14
N LEU A 296 11.39 18.46 0.90
CA LEU A 296 12.44 17.97 -0.01
C LEU A 296 13.84 18.23 0.56
N SER A 297 14.07 19.41 1.15
CA SER A 297 15.38 19.79 1.71
C SER A 297 15.72 18.96 2.95
N VAL A 298 14.74 18.73 3.84
CA VAL A 298 14.88 17.82 5.00
C VAL A 298 15.17 16.39 4.55
N TRP A 299 14.45 15.90 3.54
CA TRP A 299 14.66 14.57 2.97
C TRP A 299 16.08 14.43 2.39
N ARG A 300 16.53 15.40 1.58
CA ARG A 300 17.88 15.41 1.00
C ARG A 300 18.96 15.44 2.07
N ALA A 301 18.82 16.32 3.06
CA ALA A 301 19.78 16.43 4.15
C ALA A 301 19.85 15.17 5.01
N HIS A 302 18.72 14.51 5.25
CA HIS A 302 18.72 13.22 5.93
C HIS A 302 19.52 12.17 5.15
N TRP A 303 19.31 12.03 3.84
CA TRP A 303 20.03 11.01 3.06
C TRP A 303 21.50 11.34 2.85
N ALA A 304 21.84 12.62 2.68
CA ALA A 304 23.23 13.07 2.68
C ALA A 304 23.94 12.76 4.02
N PHE A 305 23.22 12.87 5.13
CA PHE A 305 23.74 12.46 6.42
C PHE A 305 23.96 10.94 6.53
N ILE A 306 23.03 10.13 6.05
CA ILE A 306 23.14 8.67 6.12
C ILE A 306 24.20 8.10 5.16
N PHE A 307 24.25 8.58 3.92
CA PHE A 307 25.10 8.00 2.88
C PHE A 307 26.43 8.73 2.70
N ASP A 308 26.44 10.04 2.89
CA ASP A 308 27.62 10.88 2.63
C ASP A 308 28.27 11.41 3.93
N ASN A 309 27.74 11.05 5.10
CA ASN A 309 28.16 11.53 6.42
C ASN A 309 28.15 13.07 6.56
N ILE A 310 27.29 13.76 5.80
CA ILE A 310 27.16 15.22 5.86
C ILE A 310 26.24 15.59 7.03
N PRO A 311 26.72 16.34 8.05
CA PRO A 311 25.90 16.66 9.22
C PRO A 311 24.69 17.53 8.84
N ILE A 312 23.57 17.27 9.51
CA ILE A 312 22.35 18.04 9.33
C ILE A 312 22.55 19.44 9.93
N GLN A 313 22.58 20.46 9.06
CA GLN A 313 22.71 21.87 9.45
C GLN A 313 21.47 22.65 9.04
N THR A 314 20.83 23.32 10.00
CA THR A 314 19.60 24.09 9.79
C THR A 314 19.77 25.14 8.70
N SER A 315 20.84 25.95 8.74
CA SER A 315 21.11 27.01 7.77
C SER A 315 21.22 26.51 6.33
N VAL A 316 21.86 25.36 6.11
CA VAL A 316 22.01 24.74 4.79
C VAL A 316 20.65 24.30 4.24
N ILE A 317 19.81 23.72 5.09
CA ILE A 317 18.46 23.27 4.71
C ILE A 317 17.57 24.46 4.38
N LEU A 318 17.63 25.54 5.18
CA LEU A 318 16.92 26.79 4.91
C LEU A 318 17.33 27.40 3.56
N ASN A 319 18.64 27.54 3.32
CA ASN A 319 19.17 28.06 2.06
C ASN A 319 18.75 27.19 0.86
N SER A 320 18.76 25.86 1.01
CA SER A 320 18.27 24.93 -0.01
C SER A 320 16.78 25.14 -0.30
N SER A 321 15.95 25.25 0.75
CA SER A 321 14.51 25.48 0.61
C SER A 321 14.22 26.81 -0.10
N GLN A 322 14.89 27.89 0.31
CA GLN A 322 14.78 29.20 -0.32
C GLN A 322 15.22 29.18 -1.79
N LYS A 323 16.31 28.49 -2.12
CA LYS A 323 16.79 28.34 -3.50
C LYS A 323 15.76 27.63 -4.38
N LEU A 324 15.16 26.56 -3.89
CA LEU A 324 14.09 25.83 -4.61
C LEU A 324 12.85 26.71 -4.81
N SER A 325 12.47 27.49 -3.79
CA SER A 325 11.36 28.44 -3.86
C SER A 325 11.60 29.53 -4.90
N ARG A 326 12.80 30.12 -4.95
CA ARG A 326 13.19 31.10 -5.99
C ARG A 326 13.17 30.49 -7.40
N GLN A 327 13.68 29.27 -7.54
CA GLN A 327 13.67 28.57 -8.83
C GLN A 327 12.24 28.33 -9.33
N LEU A 328 11.35 27.85 -8.47
CA LEU A 328 9.93 27.65 -8.83
C LEU A 328 9.27 28.97 -9.25
N HIS A 329 9.54 30.06 -8.52
CA HIS A 329 9.02 31.38 -8.88
C HIS A 329 9.50 31.81 -10.27
N HIS A 330 10.80 31.62 -10.57
CA HIS A 330 11.32 31.90 -11.91
C HIS A 330 10.68 31.02 -12.99
N GLU A 331 10.49 29.72 -12.74
CA GLU A 331 9.81 28.81 -13.67
C GLU A 331 8.37 29.24 -13.93
N THR A 332 7.66 29.70 -12.89
CA THR A 332 6.30 30.22 -12.99
C THR A 332 6.25 31.48 -13.84
N LEU A 333 7.15 32.43 -13.58
CA LEU A 333 7.26 33.67 -14.36
C LEU A 333 7.52 33.40 -15.85
N VAL A 334 8.36 32.41 -16.16
CA VAL A 334 8.60 31.99 -17.56
C VAL A 334 7.33 31.39 -18.18
N GLN A 335 6.61 30.53 -17.45
CA GLN A 335 5.37 29.92 -17.92
C GLN A 335 4.24 30.94 -18.15
N THR A 336 4.19 32.01 -17.35
CA THR A 336 3.19 33.08 -17.51
C THR A 336 3.60 34.15 -18.52
N GLY A 337 4.75 34.00 -19.19
CA GLY A 337 5.26 34.98 -20.15
C GLY A 337 5.81 36.26 -19.50
N CYS A 338 5.93 36.30 -18.17
CA CYS A 338 6.45 37.42 -17.39
C CYS A 338 7.92 37.21 -17.02
N SER A 339 8.79 36.96 -18.01
CA SER A 339 10.20 36.69 -17.72
C SER A 339 10.92 37.97 -17.25
N HIS A 340 11.61 37.87 -16.10
CA HIS A 340 12.43 38.96 -15.53
C HIS A 340 13.73 39.21 -16.33
N ARG A 341 14.01 38.38 -17.34
CA ARG A 341 15.08 38.54 -18.33
C ARG A 341 14.47 38.36 -19.71
N ALA A 342 14.94 39.08 -20.72
CA ALA A 342 14.60 38.74 -22.10
C ALA A 342 14.91 37.24 -22.29
N LEU A 343 13.90 36.46 -22.71
CA LEU A 343 14.16 35.09 -23.17
C LEU A 343 15.29 35.23 -24.21
N PRO A 344 16.36 34.40 -24.14
CA PRO A 344 17.36 34.43 -25.20
C PRO A 344 16.57 34.27 -26.48
N HIS A 345 16.57 35.33 -27.30
CA HIS A 345 16.05 35.28 -28.65
C HIS A 345 16.77 34.10 -29.23
N TRP A 346 16.03 33.05 -29.59
CA TRP A 346 16.60 31.92 -30.29
C TRP A 346 17.10 32.52 -31.59
N SER A 347 18.36 32.94 -31.61
CA SER A 347 19.09 33.28 -32.81
C SER A 347 19.23 31.96 -33.53
N LEU A 348 18.22 31.65 -34.35
CA LEU A 348 18.31 30.67 -35.41
C LEU A 348 19.40 31.19 -36.35
N VAL A 349 20.63 30.76 -36.10
CA VAL A 349 21.73 30.80 -37.06
C VAL A 349 22.14 29.36 -37.29
#